data_AF-A0A699GGW9-F1
#
_entry.id   AF-A0A699GGW9-F1
#
_cell.length_a   1.000
_cell.length_b   1.000
_cell.length_c   1.000
_cell.angle_alpha   90.00
_cell.angle_beta   90.00
_cell.angle_gamma   90.00
#
_symmetry.space_group_name_H-M   'P 1'
#
loop_
_entity.id
_entity.type
_entity.pdbx_description
1 polymer ?
#
loop_
_entity_poly.entity_id
_entity_poly.type
_entity_poly.pdbx_seq_one_letter_code
_entity_poly.pdbx_strand_id
1 'polypeptide(L)'
;MASSCCSLNVTPTLVLDKIIALSGETGIPKVMNISFKQQIAEDEAFTKYIRDKIADVKASLTRVRTAIHEMESKSDKVAWKDAIDCFKETKDTLELKLSCLTQPADENFDGVKELKVHSAIMDMCE
;
A
#
# COMPACT_ATOMS: atom_id res chain seq x y z
N MET A 1 -13.20 17.19 59.19
CA MET A 1 -12.69 16.89 57.84
C MET A 1 -13.85 16.43 56.98
N ALA A 2 -14.20 17.20 55.95
CA ALA A 2 -15.12 16.78 54.90
C ALA A 2 -14.46 17.17 53.58
N SER A 3 -13.97 16.17 52.85
CA SER A 3 -13.41 16.31 51.51
C SER A 3 -14.56 16.39 50.53
N SER A 4 -14.81 17.57 49.98
CA SER A 4 -15.74 17.76 48.87
C SER A 4 -15.06 17.30 47.59
N CYS A 5 -15.34 16.07 47.17
CA CYS A 5 -14.99 15.59 45.84
C CYS A 5 -15.93 16.24 44.84
N CYS A 6 -15.47 17.30 44.17
CA CYS A 6 -16.10 17.82 42.96
C CYS A 6 -15.92 16.77 41.85
N SER A 7 -16.91 15.89 41.70
CA SER A 7 -17.08 15.12 40.47
C SER A 7 -17.40 16.09 39.34
N LEU A 8 -16.38 16.44 38.56
CA LEU A 8 -16.54 17.10 37.28
C LEU A 8 -17.32 16.13 36.36
N ASN A 9 -18.63 16.26 36.35
CA ASN A 9 -19.50 15.67 35.33
C ASN A 9 -19.26 16.44 34.03
N VAL A 10 -18.12 16.19 33.39
CA VAL A 10 -17.84 16.75 32.06
C VAL A 10 -18.68 15.95 31.07
N THR A 11 -19.76 16.55 30.60
CA THR A 11 -20.58 16.00 29.53
C THR A 11 -19.66 15.78 28.31
N PRO A 12 -19.64 14.60 27.68
CA PRO A 12 -18.72 14.30 26.57
C PRO A 12 -18.76 15.34 25.44
N THR A 13 -19.92 15.95 25.22
CA THR A 13 -20.15 17.04 24.27
C THR A 13 -19.27 18.27 24.54
N LEU A 14 -19.14 18.70 25.79
CA LEU A 14 -18.32 19.86 26.17
C LEU A 14 -16.82 19.63 25.97
N VAL A 15 -16.36 18.37 26.04
CA VAL A 15 -14.96 18.01 25.75
C VAL A 15 -14.70 18.08 24.24
N LEU A 16 -15.60 17.52 23.44
CA LEU A 16 -15.49 17.57 21.98
C LEU A 16 -15.56 19.01 21.46
N ASP A 17 -16.50 19.82 21.93
CA ASP A 17 -16.63 21.22 21.53
C ASP A 17 -15.38 22.05 21.87
N LYS A 18 -14.74 21.75 23.01
CA LYS A 18 -13.51 22.44 23.44
C LYS A 18 -12.28 21.98 22.66
N ILE A 19 -12.23 20.71 22.25
CA ILE A 19 -11.18 20.17 21.38
C ILE A 19 -11.32 20.76 19.97
N ILE A 20 -12.55 20.88 19.45
CA ILE A 20 -12.86 21.51 18.15
C ILE A 20 -12.50 23.02 18.18
N ALA A 21 -12.85 23.73 19.26
CA ALA A 21 -12.49 25.13 19.43
C ALA A 21 -10.96 25.35 19.49
N LEU A 22 -10.25 24.49 20.22
CA LEU A 22 -8.77 24.54 20.29
C LEU A 22 -8.11 24.11 18.98
N SER A 23 -8.71 23.18 18.22
CA SER A 23 -8.17 22.77 16.92
C SER A 23 -8.37 23.86 15.87
N GLY A 24 -9.51 24.56 15.86
CA GLY A 24 -9.77 25.69 14.97
C GLY A 24 -8.91 26.94 15.26
N GLU A 25 -8.44 27.12 16.50
CA GLU A 25 -7.50 28.20 16.87
C GLU A 25 -6.06 27.98 16.40
N THR A 26 -5.70 26.74 16.05
CA THR A 26 -4.33 26.41 15.63
C THR A 26 -4.30 26.10 14.14
N GLY A 27 -3.31 26.60 13.39
CA GLY A 27 -3.10 26.19 11.99
C GLY A 27 -2.69 24.71 11.81
N ILE A 28 -2.68 23.94 12.89
CA ILE A 28 -2.18 22.56 12.97
C ILE A 28 -3.04 21.62 12.11
N PRO A 29 -4.39 21.66 12.15
CA PRO A 29 -5.19 20.76 11.32
C PRO A 29 -4.95 20.97 9.83
N LYS A 30 -4.84 22.23 9.41
CA LYS A 30 -4.56 22.61 8.03
C LYS A 30 -3.19 22.11 7.55
N VAL A 31 -2.15 22.28 8.36
CA VAL A 31 -0.79 21.79 8.03
C VAL A 31 -0.75 20.26 7.97
N MET A 32 -1.38 19.57 8.93
CA MET A 32 -1.47 18.11 8.92
C MET A 32 -2.23 17.59 7.70
N ASN A 33 -3.32 18.26 7.31
CA ASN A 33 -4.10 17.88 6.14
C ASN A 33 -3.31 17.99 4.83
N ILE A 34 -2.45 19.02 4.69
CA ILE A 34 -1.53 19.13 3.55
C ILE A 34 -0.57 17.93 3.52
N SER A 35 0.00 17.56 4.67
CA SER A 35 0.89 16.39 4.76
C SER A 35 0.18 15.09 4.40
N PHE A 36 -1.06 14.88 4.88
CA PHE A 36 -1.85 13.70 4.51
C PHE A 36 -2.14 13.67 3.01
N LYS A 37 -2.56 14.79 2.41
CA LYS A 37 -2.82 14.90 0.97
C LYS A 37 -1.57 14.61 0.13
N GLN A 38 -0.40 15.08 0.57
CA GLN A 38 0.87 14.77 -0.08
C GLN A 38 1.21 13.28 0.04
N GLN A 39 1.14 12.71 1.25
CA GLN A 39 1.43 11.29 1.47
C GLN A 39 0.52 10.38 0.63
N ILE A 40 -0.79 10.69 0.57
CA ILE A 40 -1.75 9.97 -0.27
C ILE A 40 -1.30 9.99 -1.73
N ALA A 41 -0.91 11.14 -2.27
CA ALA A 41 -0.50 11.26 -3.67
C ALA A 41 0.78 10.46 -3.97
N GLU A 42 1.76 10.51 -3.05
CA GLU A 42 3.01 9.75 -3.16
C GLU A 42 2.75 8.23 -3.10
N ASP A 43 1.92 7.78 -2.16
CA ASP A 43 1.58 6.37 -1.99
C ASP A 43 0.71 5.84 -3.15
N GLU A 44 -0.18 6.65 -3.72
CA GLU A 44 -0.92 6.30 -4.93
C GLU A 44 0.02 6.13 -6.13
N ALA A 45 0.99 7.04 -6.29
CA ALA A 45 1.99 6.96 -7.34
C ALA A 45 2.89 5.71 -7.18
N PHE A 46 3.34 5.42 -5.96
CA PHE A 46 4.10 4.22 -5.64
C PHE A 46 3.29 2.95 -5.90
N THR A 47 2.03 2.90 -5.47
CA THR A 47 1.11 1.78 -5.73
C THR A 47 0.96 1.53 -7.24
N LYS A 48 0.79 2.59 -8.03
CA LYS A 48 0.74 2.49 -9.49
C LYS A 48 2.03 1.90 -10.06
N TYR A 49 3.19 2.42 -9.63
CA TYR A 49 4.49 1.91 -10.06
C TYR A 49 4.65 0.42 -9.77
N ILE A 50 4.30 -0.05 -8.56
CA ILE A 50 4.38 -1.47 -8.20
C ILE A 50 3.43 -2.31 -9.07
N ARG A 51 2.20 -1.85 -9.32
CA ARG A 51 1.26 -2.54 -10.21
C ARG A 51 1.77 -2.67 -11.64
N ASP A 52 2.39 -1.63 -12.17
CA ASP A 52 3.01 -1.65 -13.50
C ASP A 52 4.16 -2.68 -13.54
N LYS A 53 5.00 -2.73 -12.49
CA LYS A 53 6.05 -3.75 -12.37
C LYS A 53 5.52 -5.17 -12.24
N ILE A 54 4.42 -5.37 -11.50
CA ILE A 54 3.72 -6.66 -11.43
C ILE A 54 3.25 -7.09 -12.83
N ALA A 55 2.70 -6.17 -13.62
CA ALA A 55 2.26 -6.46 -14.99
C ALA A 55 3.45 -6.86 -15.89
N ASP A 56 4.56 -6.13 -15.82
CA ASP A 56 5.80 -6.45 -16.56
C ASP A 56 6.34 -7.85 -16.21
N VAL A 57 6.39 -8.18 -14.92
CA VAL A 57 6.85 -9.49 -14.43
C VAL A 57 5.91 -10.60 -14.90
N LYS A 58 4.59 -10.40 -14.82
CA LYS A 58 3.60 -11.36 -15.34
C LYS A 58 3.76 -11.59 -16.84
N ALA A 59 3.95 -10.53 -17.63
CA ALA A 59 4.18 -10.66 -19.07
C ALA A 59 5.47 -11.43 -19.38
N SER A 60 6.55 -11.15 -18.64
CA SER A 60 7.82 -11.87 -18.76
C SER A 60 7.69 -13.35 -18.40
N LEU A 61 6.96 -13.65 -17.32
CA LEU A 61 6.69 -15.01 -16.88
C LEU A 61 5.91 -15.81 -17.92
N THR A 62 4.91 -15.19 -18.55
CA THR A 62 4.16 -15.82 -19.66
C THR A 62 5.09 -16.18 -20.82
N ARG A 63 5.97 -15.25 -21.24
CA ARG A 63 6.94 -15.51 -22.32
C ARG A 63 7.88 -16.67 -22.00
N VAL A 64 8.42 -16.70 -20.78
CA VAL A 64 9.29 -17.78 -20.32
C VAL A 64 8.56 -19.11 -20.31
N ARG A 65 7.32 -19.17 -19.82
CA ARG A 65 6.50 -20.40 -19.84
C ARG A 65 6.24 -20.90 -21.25
N THR A 66 5.93 -19.99 -22.18
CA THR A 66 5.77 -20.32 -23.60
C THR A 66 7.07 -20.88 -24.19
N ALA A 67 8.21 -20.23 -23.94
CA ALA A 67 9.51 -20.70 -24.43
C ALA A 67 9.87 -22.10 -23.90
N ILE A 68 9.65 -22.36 -22.60
CA ILE A 68 9.84 -23.69 -22.01
C ILE A 68 8.97 -24.72 -22.73
N HIS A 69 7.67 -24.45 -22.89
CA HIS A 69 6.76 -25.37 -23.57
C HIS A 69 7.20 -25.64 -25.02
N GLU A 70 7.59 -24.60 -25.76
CA GLU A 70 8.07 -24.74 -27.14
C GLU A 70 9.33 -25.63 -27.21
N MET A 71 10.28 -25.44 -26.29
CA MET A 71 11.50 -26.26 -26.22
C MET A 71 11.20 -27.70 -25.80
N GLU A 72 10.33 -27.91 -24.81
CA GLU A 72 9.92 -29.23 -24.34
C GLU A 72 9.15 -30.03 -25.42
N SER A 73 8.53 -29.32 -26.38
CA SER A 73 7.85 -29.93 -27.54
C SER A 73 8.80 -30.38 -28.66
N LYS A 74 10.07 -29.95 -28.64
CA LYS A 74 11.06 -30.38 -29.64
C LYS A 74 11.47 -31.85 -29.42
N SER A 75 11.78 -32.55 -30.49
CA SER A 75 12.15 -33.97 -30.45
C SER A 75 13.48 -34.23 -29.76
N ASP A 76 14.45 -33.33 -29.89
CA ASP A 76 15.78 -33.47 -29.30
C ASP A 76 15.86 -32.81 -27.92
N LYS A 77 15.29 -33.48 -26.92
CA LYS A 77 15.28 -32.97 -25.54
C LYS A 77 16.67 -32.90 -24.91
N VAL A 78 17.65 -33.65 -25.42
CA VAL A 78 19.01 -33.67 -24.90
C VAL A 78 19.74 -32.40 -25.31
N ALA A 79 19.60 -31.97 -26.57
CA ALA A 79 20.21 -30.73 -27.05
C ALA A 79 19.67 -29.47 -26.35
N TRP A 80 18.41 -29.49 -25.92
CA TRP A 80 17.75 -28.33 -25.27
C TRP A 80 17.76 -28.37 -23.75
N LYS A 81 18.30 -29.43 -23.13
CA LYS A 81 18.20 -29.64 -21.68
C LYS A 81 18.72 -28.46 -20.88
N ASP A 82 19.95 -28.02 -21.15
CA ASP A 82 20.59 -26.94 -20.39
C ASP A 82 19.85 -25.61 -20.58
N ALA A 83 19.31 -25.36 -21.78
CA ALA A 83 18.48 -24.19 -22.04
C ALA A 83 17.17 -24.24 -21.24
N ILE A 84 16.47 -25.38 -21.26
CA ILE A 84 15.23 -25.59 -20.50
C ILE A 84 15.47 -25.39 -19.00
N ASP A 85 16.55 -25.94 -18.46
CA ASP A 85 16.90 -25.79 -17.04
C ASP A 85 17.17 -24.31 -16.70
N CYS A 86 17.90 -23.57 -17.55
CA CYS A 86 18.11 -22.13 -17.40
C CYS A 86 16.80 -21.32 -17.43
N PHE A 87 15.86 -21.65 -18.33
CA PHE A 87 14.55 -21.01 -18.36
C PHE A 87 13.70 -21.35 -17.13
N LYS A 88 13.82 -22.55 -16.56
CA LYS A 88 13.14 -22.93 -15.31
C LYS A 88 13.64 -22.10 -14.13
N GLU A 89 14.96 -21.91 -13.99
CA GLU A 89 15.53 -21.03 -12.97
C GLU A 89 15.06 -19.57 -13.13
N THR A 90 14.99 -19.10 -14.38
CA THR A 90 14.45 -17.76 -14.70
C THR A 90 12.98 -17.64 -14.29
N LYS A 91 12.17 -18.65 -14.60
CA LYS A 91 10.75 -18.72 -14.22
C LYS A 91 10.58 -18.67 -12.70
N ASP A 92 11.33 -19.47 -11.96
CA ASP A 92 11.28 -19.52 -10.49
C ASP A 92 11.69 -18.16 -9.88
N THR A 93 12.72 -17.51 -10.45
CA THR A 93 13.13 -16.16 -10.06
C THR A 93 12.03 -15.12 -10.30
N LEU A 94 11.33 -15.19 -11.43
CA LEU A 94 10.21 -14.30 -11.74
C LEU A 94 9.01 -14.53 -10.83
N GLU A 95 8.71 -15.78 -10.48
CA GLU A 95 7.65 -16.13 -9.52
C GLU A 95 7.96 -15.58 -8.13
N LEU A 96 9.22 -15.69 -7.67
CA LEU A 96 9.66 -15.08 -6.41
C LEU A 96 9.50 -13.56 -6.44
N LYS A 97 9.98 -12.89 -7.50
CA LYS A 97 9.82 -11.43 -7.67
C LYS A 97 8.36 -11.01 -7.66
N LEU A 98 7.48 -11.77 -8.31
CA LEU A 98 6.04 -11.49 -8.34
C LEU A 98 5.43 -11.56 -6.94
N SER A 99 5.78 -12.59 -6.16
CA SER A 99 5.35 -12.74 -4.77
C SER A 99 5.79 -11.54 -3.92
N CYS A 100 7.07 -11.17 -3.99
CA CYS A 100 7.64 -10.05 -3.25
C CYS A 100 7.01 -8.69 -3.60
N LEU A 101 6.53 -8.50 -4.83
CA LEU A 101 5.88 -7.26 -5.24
C LEU A 101 4.39 -7.19 -4.87
N THR A 102 3.73 -8.34 -4.71
CA THR A 102 2.28 -8.38 -4.46
C THR A 102 1.95 -7.89 -3.04
N GLN A 103 2.70 -8.34 -2.03
CA GLN A 103 2.50 -7.94 -0.64
C GLN A 103 2.56 -6.41 -0.41
N PRO A 104 3.62 -5.69 -0.83
CA PRO A 104 3.69 -4.24 -0.63
C PRO A 104 2.63 -3.48 -1.44
N ALA A 105 2.13 -4.03 -2.55
CA ALA A 105 1.06 -3.41 -3.31
C ALA A 105 -0.27 -3.39 -2.54
N ASP A 106 -0.55 -4.45 -1.79
CA ASP A 106 -1.76 -4.60 -0.98
C ASP A 106 -1.67 -3.77 0.31
N GLU A 107 -0.54 -3.84 1.02
CA GLU A 107 -0.30 -3.06 2.25
C GLU A 107 -0.38 -1.55 1.98
N ASN A 108 0.24 -1.08 0.90
CA ASN A 108 0.24 0.34 0.57
C ASN A 108 -1.16 0.83 0.13
N PHE A 109 -1.97 -0.04 -0.48
CA PHE A 109 -3.34 0.29 -0.84
C PHE A 109 -4.24 0.47 0.40
N ASP A 110 -4.07 -0.36 1.43
CA ASP A 110 -4.83 -0.22 2.67
C ASP A 110 -4.39 1.02 3.47
N GLY A 111 -3.09 1.32 3.53
CA GLY A 111 -2.57 2.55 4.14
C GLY A 111 -3.13 3.82 3.49
N VAL A 112 -3.23 3.87 2.15
CA VAL A 112 -3.84 5.00 1.43
C VAL A 112 -5.31 5.20 1.82
N LYS A 113 -6.09 4.13 2.05
CA LYS A 113 -7.48 4.26 2.48
C LYS A 113 -7.57 4.89 3.86
N GLU A 114 -6.73 4.48 4.80
CA GLU A 114 -6.69 5.03 6.16
C GLU A 114 -6.31 6.51 6.14
N LEU A 115 -5.27 6.89 5.38
CA LEU A 115 -4.87 8.29 5.21
C LEU A 115 -5.99 9.16 4.62
N LYS A 116 -6.77 8.63 3.67
CA LYS A 116 -7.94 9.33 3.11
C LYS A 116 -9.03 9.59 4.15
N VAL A 117 -9.27 8.63 5.05
CA VAL A 117 -10.21 8.82 6.18
C VAL A 117 -9.69 9.92 7.10
N HIS A 118 -8.40 9.91 7.43
CA HIS A 118 -7.80 10.96 8.27
C HIS A 118 -7.90 12.34 7.61
N SER A 119 -7.56 12.47 6.33
CA SER A 119 -7.69 13.74 5.60
C SER A 119 -9.14 14.25 5.59
N ALA A 120 -10.13 13.37 5.40
CA ALA A 120 -11.55 13.74 5.43
C ALA A 120 -12.01 14.23 6.81
N ILE A 121 -11.53 13.62 7.91
CA ILE A 121 -11.80 14.11 9.27
C ILE A 121 -11.23 15.52 9.44
N MET A 122 -10.01 15.76 8.95
CA MET A 122 -9.37 17.08 9.05
C MET A 122 -10.08 18.15 8.23
N ASP A 123 -10.60 17.81 7.05
CA ASP A 123 -11.46 18.70 6.24
C ASP A 123 -12.77 19.09 6.98
N MET A 124 -13.26 18.27 7.92
CA MET A 124 -14.44 18.56 8.73
C MET A 124 -14.15 19.39 9.99
N CYS A 125 -12.87 19.54 10.36
CA CYS A 125 -12.42 20.32 11.52
C CYS A 125 -12.00 21.76 11.16
N GLU A 126 -12.05 22.13 9.88
CA GLU A 126 -11.93 23.51 9.38
C GLU A 126 -13.28 24.24 9.38
#